data_AF-Q4SEB5-F1
#
_entry.id   AF-Q4SEB5-F1
#
_cell.length_a   1.000
_cell.length_b   1.000
_cell.length_c   1.000
_cell.angle_alpha   90.00
_cell.angle_beta   90.00
_cell.angle_gamma   90.00
#
_symmetry.space_group_name_H-M   'P 1'
#
loop_
_entity.id
_entity.type
_entity.pdbx_description
1 polymer ?
#
loop_
_entity_poly.entity_id
_entity_poly.type
_entity_poly.pdbx_seq_one_letter_code
_entity_poly.pdbx_strand_id
1 'polypeptide(L)'
;QLTSQHPYAEVYIGQPHVWTVDIEDSAEVEKAIRSILSHKIEPYLPYEFTCEGMLQRVNAFIENQDFCHGQVMWPPLSALKVRLAEPGHSCKQVCQEEQLICEPSFFQHLNKDKDLARFSFGADCQTVESSADTVVPAYSPSRQHCVFQSDLLLFSCAGAHPTLQRVCPCRDYMKGQVALCKDCL
;
A
#
# COMPACT_ATOMS: atom_id res chain seq x y z
N GLN A 1 9.49 9.51 2.18
CA GLN A 1 9.68 10.51 3.24
C GLN A 1 9.10 9.94 4.54
N LEU A 2 9.65 10.32 5.68
CA LEU A 2 9.14 9.95 7.01
C LEU A 2 8.22 11.08 7.48
N THR A 3 6.99 10.76 7.87
CA THR A 3 5.99 11.73 8.35
C THR A 3 6.18 12.07 9.84
N SER A 4 6.87 11.19 10.58
CA SER A 4 7.18 11.35 11.99
C SER A 4 8.47 10.62 12.35
N GLN A 5 8.88 10.69 13.61
CA GLN A 5 10.02 9.94 14.13
C GLN A 5 9.82 8.41 14.02
N HIS A 6 8.57 7.93 14.13
CA HIS A 6 8.26 6.51 14.04
C HIS A 6 6.97 6.26 13.22
N PRO A 7 7.03 6.34 11.87
CA PRO A 7 5.84 6.29 11.02
C PRO A 7 5.00 5.02 11.15
N TYR A 8 5.62 3.88 11.49
CA TYR A 8 4.86 2.66 11.78
C TYR A 8 3.92 2.86 12.99
N ALA A 9 4.40 3.55 14.03
CA ALA A 9 3.65 3.74 15.27
C ALA A 9 2.55 4.77 15.05
N GLU A 10 2.83 5.82 14.29
CA GLU A 10 1.84 6.80 13.82
C GLU A 10 0.69 6.14 13.07
N VAL A 11 0.99 5.25 12.11
CA VAL A 11 0.01 4.72 11.15
C VAL A 11 -0.73 3.49 11.68
N TYR A 12 -0.04 2.54 12.30
CA TYR A 12 -0.59 1.21 12.63
C TYR A 12 -0.92 1.01 14.11
N ILE A 13 -0.42 1.89 14.99
CA ILE A 13 -0.73 1.86 16.42
C ILE A 13 -1.66 3.02 16.76
N GLY A 14 -1.22 4.26 16.51
CA GLY A 14 -1.99 5.47 16.74
C GLY A 14 -2.40 5.70 18.18
N GLN A 15 -3.31 6.66 18.37
CA GLN A 15 -3.89 6.93 19.69
C GLN A 15 -4.74 5.74 20.15
N PRO A 16 -4.75 5.42 21.46
CA PRO A 16 -4.18 6.23 22.55
C PRO A 16 -2.71 5.97 22.86
N HIS A 17 -2.08 4.93 22.28
CA HIS A 17 -0.72 4.51 22.63
C HIS A 17 0.36 5.39 22.01
N VAL A 18 0.06 6.06 20.89
CA VAL A 18 1.00 6.89 20.13
C VAL A 18 0.33 8.22 19.82
N TRP A 19 0.98 9.30 20.24
CA TRP A 19 0.59 10.68 19.95
C TRP A 19 1.66 11.29 19.05
N THR A 20 1.36 11.38 17.75
CA THR A 20 2.20 12.11 16.79
C THR A 20 1.77 13.57 16.82
N VAL A 21 2.68 14.47 17.20
CA VAL A 21 2.43 15.91 17.38
C VAL A 21 3.55 16.72 16.76
N ASP A 22 3.28 17.98 16.38
CA ASP A 22 4.32 18.96 16.08
C ASP A 22 4.96 19.45 17.37
N ILE A 23 6.28 19.22 17.53
CA ILE A 23 7.00 19.59 18.74
C ILE A 23 7.14 21.11 18.91
N GLU A 24 7.02 21.87 17.81
CA GLU A 24 7.07 23.33 17.83
C GLU A 24 5.71 23.95 18.21
N ASP A 25 4.61 23.18 18.10
CA ASP A 25 3.29 23.60 18.57
C ASP A 25 3.10 23.26 20.07
N SER A 26 3.50 24.21 20.92
CA SER A 26 3.36 24.07 22.37
C SER A 26 1.92 23.77 22.84
N ALA A 27 0.89 24.23 22.13
CA ALA A 27 -0.50 24.01 22.50
C ALA A 27 -0.95 22.58 22.14
N GLU A 28 -0.49 22.05 21.01
CA GLU A 28 -0.69 20.65 20.64
C GLU A 28 -0.01 19.71 21.63
N VAL A 29 1.24 19.99 21.99
CA VAL A 29 2.02 19.22 22.97
C VAL A 29 1.33 19.21 24.34
N GLU A 30 0.92 20.38 24.86
CA GLU A 30 0.23 20.45 26.15
C GLU A 30 -1.08 19.64 26.13
N LYS A 31 -1.86 19.77 25.04
CA LYS A 31 -3.10 19.02 24.86
C LYS A 31 -2.86 17.50 24.86
N ALA A 32 -1.86 17.03 24.13
CA ALA A 32 -1.50 15.61 24.07
C ALA A 32 -1.09 15.08 25.45
N ILE A 33 -0.26 15.81 26.20
CA ILE A 33 0.15 15.43 27.56
C ILE A 33 -1.06 15.32 28.50
N ARG A 34 -1.97 16.30 28.47
CA ARG A 34 -3.20 16.26 29.27
C ARG A 34 -4.09 15.07 28.92
N SER A 35 -4.22 14.76 27.62
CA SER A 35 -4.95 13.58 27.16
C SER A 35 -4.30 12.28 27.64
N ILE A 36 -2.97 12.17 27.59
CA ILE A 36 -2.24 10.99 28.09
C ILE A 36 -2.46 10.80 29.60
N LEU A 37 -2.34 11.88 30.39
CA LEU A 37 -2.51 11.82 31.86
C LEU A 37 -3.91 11.39 32.31
N SER A 38 -4.93 11.68 31.50
CA SER A 38 -6.33 11.28 31.76
C SER A 38 -6.69 9.90 31.21
N HIS A 39 -5.81 9.30 30.39
CA HIS A 39 -6.05 8.01 29.78
C HIS A 39 -5.61 6.86 30.70
N LYS A 40 -6.37 5.77 30.73
CA LYS A 40 -6.00 4.56 31.45
C LYS A 40 -4.96 3.79 30.63
N ILE A 41 -3.86 3.39 31.26
CA ILE A 41 -2.81 2.62 30.58
C ILE A 41 -3.32 1.20 30.29
N GLU A 42 -3.32 0.83 29.01
CA GLU A 42 -3.51 -0.53 28.54
C GLU A 42 -2.25 -0.96 27.79
N PRO A 43 -1.51 -1.98 28.26
CA PRO A 43 -0.36 -2.51 27.53
C PRO A 43 -0.81 -3.06 26.18
N TYR A 44 -0.16 -2.63 25.10
CA TYR A 44 -0.47 -3.06 23.74
C TYR A 44 0.80 -3.45 23.01
N LEU A 45 0.74 -4.60 22.34
CA LEU A 45 1.78 -5.11 21.45
C LEU A 45 1.09 -5.57 20.16
N PRO A 46 1.37 -4.96 19.00
CA PRO A 46 0.86 -5.47 17.72
C PRO A 46 1.24 -6.94 17.55
N TYR A 47 0.29 -7.75 17.08
CA TYR A 47 0.46 -9.21 16.99
C TYR A 47 1.72 -9.60 16.20
N GLU A 48 2.05 -8.87 15.13
CA GLU A 48 3.23 -9.08 14.28
C GLU A 48 4.59 -8.95 14.99
N PHE A 49 4.61 -8.33 16.17
CA PHE A 49 5.79 -8.22 17.04
C PHE A 49 5.77 -9.20 18.23
N THR A 50 4.76 -10.05 18.33
CA THR A 50 4.78 -11.20 19.25
C THR A 50 5.62 -12.34 18.66
N CYS A 51 6.08 -13.27 19.51
CA CYS A 51 6.78 -14.46 19.05
C CYS A 51 5.93 -15.26 18.03
N GLU A 52 4.65 -15.47 18.35
CA GLU A 52 3.72 -16.21 17.50
C GLU A 52 3.44 -15.50 16.17
N GLY A 53 3.20 -14.18 16.20
CA GLY A 53 2.96 -13.41 14.99
C GLY A 53 4.19 -13.34 14.08
N MET A 54 5.40 -13.32 14.64
CA MET A 54 6.63 -13.45 13.84
C MET A 54 6.73 -14.85 13.20
N LEU A 55 6.45 -15.92 13.96
CA LEU A 55 6.47 -17.28 13.43
C LEU A 55 5.44 -17.49 12.34
N GLN A 56 4.21 -17.02 12.51
CA GLN A 56 3.16 -17.06 11.49
C GLN A 56 3.63 -16.37 10.20
N ARG A 57 4.18 -15.15 10.30
CA ARG A 57 4.65 -14.38 9.14
C ARG A 57 5.77 -15.10 8.40
N VAL A 58 6.77 -15.57 9.13
CA VAL A 58 7.93 -16.25 8.53
C VAL A 58 7.50 -17.58 7.90
N ASN A 59 6.62 -18.35 8.56
CA ASN A 59 6.08 -19.58 8.00
C ASN A 59 5.32 -19.32 6.69
N ALA A 60 4.44 -18.31 6.66
CA ALA A 60 3.71 -17.96 5.46
C ALA A 60 4.64 -17.58 4.29
N PHE A 61 5.73 -16.87 4.56
CA PHE A 61 6.74 -16.58 3.53
C PHE A 61 7.48 -17.83 3.05
N ILE A 62 7.88 -18.72 3.97
CA ILE A 62 8.58 -19.97 3.59
C ILE A 62 7.70 -20.85 2.70
N GLU A 63 6.43 -21.00 3.05
CA GLU A 63 5.52 -21.91 2.33
C GLU A 63 4.99 -21.33 1.01
N ASN A 64 4.83 -20.01 0.91
CA ASN A 64 4.09 -19.41 -0.20
C ASN A 64 4.87 -18.40 -1.05
N GLN A 65 5.94 -17.79 -0.55
CA GLN A 65 6.69 -16.79 -1.31
C GLN A 65 7.73 -17.46 -2.23
N ASP A 66 7.30 -17.82 -3.43
CA ASP A 66 8.13 -18.48 -4.44
C ASP A 66 8.53 -17.51 -5.57
N PHE A 67 9.84 -17.29 -5.74
CA PHE A 67 10.42 -16.53 -6.86
C PHE A 67 11.12 -17.45 -7.89
N CYS A 68 11.15 -18.75 -7.66
CA CYS A 68 11.83 -19.76 -8.47
C CYS A 68 10.89 -20.40 -9.51
N HIS A 69 9.60 -20.54 -9.18
CA HIS A 69 8.61 -21.18 -10.06
C HIS A 69 7.42 -20.26 -10.31
N GLY A 70 7.03 -20.07 -11.57
CA GLY A 70 5.90 -19.21 -11.96
C GLY A 70 4.51 -19.83 -11.77
N GLN A 71 4.35 -20.87 -10.94
CA GLN A 71 3.12 -21.68 -10.90
C GLN A 71 2.11 -21.27 -9.82
N VAL A 72 2.54 -20.70 -8.69
CA VAL A 72 1.63 -20.28 -7.62
C VAL A 72 1.77 -18.79 -7.38
N MET A 73 0.68 -18.07 -7.61
CA MET A 73 0.61 -16.62 -7.34
C MET A 73 0.23 -16.40 -5.88
N TRP A 74 1.19 -15.86 -5.11
CA TRP A 74 0.97 -15.42 -3.74
C TRP A 74 1.45 -13.97 -3.57
N PRO A 75 0.64 -13.06 -2.99
CA PRO A 75 -0.75 -13.22 -2.54
C PRO A 75 -1.74 -13.65 -3.64
N PRO A 76 -2.92 -14.21 -3.29
CA PRO A 76 -3.90 -14.61 -4.29
C PRO A 76 -4.52 -13.39 -4.98
N LEU A 77 -4.80 -13.50 -6.29
CA LEU A 77 -5.38 -12.41 -7.09
C LEU A 77 -6.74 -11.92 -6.55
N SER A 78 -7.46 -12.74 -5.76
CA SER A 78 -8.68 -12.33 -5.06
C SER A 78 -8.46 -11.17 -4.09
N ALA A 79 -7.24 -10.98 -3.58
CA ALA A 79 -6.89 -9.87 -2.70
C ALA A 79 -6.67 -8.54 -3.44
N LEU A 80 -6.57 -8.55 -4.78
CA LEU A 80 -6.33 -7.35 -5.58
C LEU A 80 -7.50 -6.36 -5.47
N LYS A 81 -7.17 -5.16 -5.02
CA LYS A 81 -8.04 -3.99 -5.01
C LYS A 81 -7.34 -2.88 -5.78
N VAL A 82 -7.86 -2.53 -6.95
CA VAL A 82 -7.28 -1.46 -7.75
C VAL A 82 -7.72 -0.10 -7.22
N ARG A 83 -6.77 0.84 -7.16
CA ARG A 83 -6.99 2.26 -6.87
C ARG A 83 -6.32 3.11 -7.93
N LEU A 84 -6.85 4.30 -8.17
CA LEU A 84 -6.22 5.31 -9.00
C LEU A 84 -5.61 6.37 -8.08
N ALA A 85 -4.29 6.52 -8.09
CA ALA A 85 -3.64 7.60 -7.37
C ALA A 85 -3.69 8.87 -8.23
N GLU A 86 -4.17 9.97 -7.66
CA GLU A 86 -4.16 11.27 -8.32
C GLU A 86 -2.74 11.74 -8.64
N PRO A 87 -2.56 12.66 -9.62
CA PRO A 87 -1.26 13.27 -9.87
C PRO A 87 -0.63 13.81 -8.58
N GLY A 88 0.66 13.57 -8.38
CA GLY A 88 1.36 13.91 -7.13
C GLY A 88 1.20 12.89 -5.99
N HIS A 89 0.38 11.85 -6.15
CA HIS A 89 0.25 10.76 -5.18
C HIS A 89 0.87 9.45 -5.68
N SER A 90 1.47 8.70 -4.77
CA SER A 90 2.04 7.37 -5.03
C SER A 90 1.05 6.27 -4.72
N CYS A 91 1.28 5.07 -5.28
CA CYS A 91 0.48 3.90 -4.96
C CYS A 91 0.56 3.52 -3.47
N LYS A 92 1.72 3.74 -2.83
CA LYS A 92 1.84 3.58 -1.38
C LYS A 92 0.84 4.46 -0.63
N GLN A 93 0.72 5.74 -1.00
CA GLN A 93 -0.15 6.70 -0.30
C GLN A 93 -1.62 6.33 -0.48
N VAL A 94 -2.10 6.15 -1.72
CA VAL A 94 -3.52 5.87 -1.97
C VAL A 94 -3.98 4.56 -1.34
N CYS A 95 -3.14 3.52 -1.33
CA CYS A 95 -3.48 2.27 -0.65
C CYS A 95 -3.55 2.49 0.87
N GLN A 96 -2.60 3.23 1.44
CA GLN A 96 -2.54 3.47 2.89
C GLN A 96 -3.73 4.31 3.39
N GLU A 97 -4.13 5.35 2.66
CA GLU A 97 -5.30 6.19 2.96
C GLU A 97 -6.60 5.36 3.00
N GLU A 98 -6.68 4.35 2.13
CA GLU A 98 -7.80 3.40 2.03
C GLU A 98 -7.72 2.24 3.03
N GLN A 99 -6.80 2.28 4.01
CA GLN A 99 -6.56 1.18 4.97
C GLN A 99 -6.18 -0.14 4.27
N LEU A 100 -5.43 -0.03 3.18
CA LEU A 100 -4.85 -1.13 2.41
C LEU A 100 -3.33 -0.98 2.38
N ILE A 101 -2.65 -1.90 1.72
CA ILE A 101 -1.22 -1.81 1.42
C ILE A 101 -0.98 -2.06 -0.07
N CYS A 102 -0.04 -1.34 -0.67
CA CYS A 102 0.34 -1.58 -2.06
C CYS A 102 1.01 -2.96 -2.20
N GLU A 103 0.55 -3.76 -3.15
CA GLU A 103 1.05 -5.11 -3.42
C GLU A 103 1.72 -5.16 -4.80
N PRO A 104 3.06 -5.08 -4.86
CA PRO A 104 3.77 -4.95 -6.13
C PRO A 104 3.67 -6.20 -7.02
N SER A 105 3.45 -7.39 -6.46
CA SER A 105 3.29 -8.62 -7.25
C SER A 105 2.09 -8.58 -8.21
N PHE A 106 1.11 -7.70 -7.97
CA PHE A 106 -0.07 -7.56 -8.81
C PHE A 106 0.08 -6.58 -9.97
N PHE A 107 1.17 -5.79 -10.06
CA PHE A 107 1.36 -4.86 -11.17
C PHE A 107 1.34 -5.55 -12.54
N GLN A 108 1.86 -6.78 -12.62
CA GLN A 108 1.83 -7.58 -13.86
C GLN A 108 0.42 -7.87 -14.38
N HIS A 109 -0.60 -7.82 -13.50
CA HIS A 109 -2.01 -8.00 -13.84
C HIS A 109 -2.72 -6.69 -14.17
N LEU A 110 -2.02 -5.56 -14.15
CA LEU A 110 -2.55 -4.23 -14.45
C LEU A 110 -1.83 -3.58 -15.63
N ASN A 111 -1.12 -4.37 -16.44
CA ASN A 111 -0.20 -3.88 -17.46
C ASN A 111 -0.68 -4.15 -18.90
N LYS A 112 -1.99 -4.31 -19.11
CA LYS A 112 -2.64 -4.48 -20.43
C LYS A 112 -4.05 -3.87 -20.42
N ASP A 113 -4.53 -3.44 -21.59
CA ASP A 113 -5.84 -2.76 -21.74
C ASP A 113 -7.01 -3.57 -21.19
N LYS A 114 -7.07 -4.86 -21.53
CA LYS A 114 -8.17 -5.74 -21.10
C LYS A 114 -8.24 -5.88 -19.59
N ASP A 115 -7.10 -5.76 -18.92
CA ASP A 115 -7.01 -5.87 -17.48
C ASP A 115 -7.49 -4.58 -16.81
N LEU A 116 -7.11 -3.41 -17.35
CA LEU A 116 -7.60 -2.12 -16.86
C LEU A 116 -9.11 -1.96 -17.02
N ALA A 117 -9.66 -2.35 -18.17
CA ALA A 117 -11.10 -2.31 -18.40
C ALA A 117 -11.87 -3.18 -17.37
N ARG A 118 -11.28 -4.29 -16.95
CA ARG A 118 -11.87 -5.23 -15.98
C ARG A 118 -11.80 -4.73 -14.54
N PHE A 119 -10.71 -4.08 -14.14
CA PHE A 119 -10.42 -3.80 -12.74
C PHE A 119 -10.49 -2.32 -12.34
N SER A 120 -10.36 -1.37 -13.27
CA SER A 120 -10.17 0.07 -12.99
C SER A 120 -11.40 0.93 -13.26
N PHE A 121 -12.61 0.45 -12.91
CA PHE A 121 -13.87 1.23 -12.97
C PHE A 121 -14.17 1.88 -14.34
N GLY A 122 -13.88 1.19 -15.45
CA GLY A 122 -14.18 1.70 -16.79
C GLY A 122 -13.13 2.64 -17.37
N ALA A 123 -11.88 2.59 -16.87
CA ALA A 123 -10.73 3.17 -17.58
C ALA A 123 -10.50 2.40 -18.89
N ASP A 124 -11.13 2.87 -19.97
CA ASP A 124 -10.95 2.35 -21.31
C ASP A 124 -9.80 3.12 -22.00
N CYS A 125 -8.85 2.38 -22.54
CA CYS A 125 -7.66 2.94 -23.17
C CYS A 125 -7.91 3.09 -24.66
N GLN A 126 -8.15 4.31 -25.14
CA GLN A 126 -8.22 4.58 -26.58
C GLN A 126 -6.85 4.54 -27.24
N THR A 127 -5.83 4.99 -26.51
CA THR A 127 -4.44 4.98 -26.97
C THR A 127 -3.54 4.41 -25.90
N VAL A 128 -2.50 3.72 -26.35
CA VAL A 128 -1.60 2.97 -25.49
C VAL A 128 -0.17 3.27 -25.86
N GLU A 129 0.64 3.51 -24.85
CA GLU A 129 2.10 3.65 -24.95
C GLU A 129 2.77 2.68 -23.97
N SER A 130 4.02 2.33 -24.24
CA SER A 130 4.87 1.58 -23.30
C SER A 130 6.10 2.40 -22.94
N SER A 131 6.41 2.47 -21.65
CA SER A 131 7.54 3.23 -21.12
C SER A 131 8.25 2.44 -20.03
N ALA A 132 9.57 2.61 -19.92
CA ALA A 132 10.40 2.05 -18.85
C ALA A 132 10.54 3.09 -17.73
N ASP A 133 9.52 3.20 -16.88
CA ASP A 133 9.47 4.19 -15.79
C ASP A 133 8.89 3.60 -14.51
N THR A 134 9.40 4.00 -13.35
CA THR A 134 8.89 3.59 -12.04
C THR A 134 7.48 4.06 -11.71
N VAL A 135 6.96 5.09 -12.40
CA VAL A 135 5.63 5.66 -12.12
C VAL A 135 4.50 5.12 -13.01
N VAL A 136 4.77 4.15 -13.88
CA VAL A 136 3.75 3.46 -14.71
C VAL A 136 3.44 2.06 -14.14
N PRO A 137 2.25 1.46 -14.36
CA PRO A 137 1.17 1.87 -15.26
C PRO A 137 0.44 3.15 -14.81
N ALA A 138 0.13 4.01 -15.79
CA ALA A 138 -0.56 5.28 -15.56
C ALA A 138 -1.66 5.50 -16.60
N TYR A 139 -2.67 6.29 -16.21
CA TYR A 139 -3.87 6.56 -17.00
C TYR A 139 -4.16 8.06 -17.04
N SER A 140 -4.57 8.53 -18.23
CA SER A 140 -5.10 9.87 -18.46
C SER A 140 -6.62 9.79 -18.69
N PRO A 141 -7.46 10.22 -17.73
CA PRO A 141 -8.91 10.23 -17.93
C PRO A 141 -9.35 11.15 -19.07
N SER A 142 -8.67 12.29 -19.25
CA SER A 142 -9.03 13.30 -20.25
C SER A 142 -8.72 12.87 -21.69
N ARG A 143 -7.67 12.07 -21.87
CA ARG A 143 -7.25 11.56 -23.19
C ARG A 143 -7.62 10.10 -23.42
N GLN A 144 -8.14 9.42 -22.40
CA GLN A 144 -8.31 7.97 -22.39
C GLN A 144 -7.03 7.26 -22.86
N HIS A 145 -5.89 7.71 -22.32
CA HIS A 145 -4.56 7.27 -22.70
C HIS A 145 -3.90 6.48 -21.58
N CYS A 146 -3.36 5.31 -21.90
CA CYS A 146 -2.72 4.41 -20.95
C CYS A 146 -1.23 4.28 -21.28
N VAL A 147 -0.38 4.39 -20.26
CA VAL A 147 1.06 4.13 -20.36
C VAL A 147 1.36 2.89 -19.53
N PHE A 148 1.82 1.84 -20.18
CA PHE A 148 2.20 0.57 -19.55
C PHE A 148 3.70 0.46 -19.34
N GLN A 149 4.08 -0.39 -18.40
CA GLN A 149 5.46 -0.72 -18.10
C GLN A 149 6.06 -1.63 -19.18
N SER A 150 7.21 -1.25 -19.73
CA SER A 150 8.00 -2.11 -20.63
C SER A 150 9.10 -2.91 -19.91
N ASP A 151 9.59 -2.43 -18.76
CA ASP A 151 10.55 -3.15 -17.91
C ASP A 151 9.90 -3.56 -16.59
N LEU A 152 9.57 -4.85 -16.45
CA LEU A 152 8.85 -5.37 -15.29
C LEU A 152 9.61 -5.20 -13.97
N LEU A 153 10.94 -5.00 -14.01
CA LEU A 153 11.74 -4.73 -12.81
C LEU A 153 11.52 -3.32 -12.26
N LEU A 154 10.94 -2.42 -13.05
CA LEU A 154 10.65 -1.04 -12.64
C LEU A 154 9.28 -0.86 -11.99
N PHE A 155 8.46 -1.91 -11.86
CA PHE A 155 7.22 -1.80 -11.09
C PHE A 155 7.50 -1.33 -9.66
N SER A 156 6.81 -0.26 -9.24
CA SER A 156 7.10 0.40 -7.98
C SER A 156 5.85 0.93 -7.30
N CYS A 157 5.68 0.60 -6.02
CA CYS A 157 4.68 1.24 -5.17
C CYS A 157 5.04 2.70 -4.84
N ALA A 158 6.33 3.04 -4.88
CA ALA A 158 6.84 4.37 -4.64
C ALA A 158 6.77 5.23 -5.90
N GLY A 159 6.97 6.54 -5.74
CA GLY A 159 6.92 7.50 -6.84
C GLY A 159 5.49 7.98 -7.14
N ALA A 160 5.37 9.27 -7.41
CA ALA A 160 4.12 9.90 -7.80
C ALA A 160 4.27 10.38 -9.25
N HIS A 161 3.26 10.10 -10.07
CA HIS A 161 3.27 10.60 -11.44
C HIS A 161 2.89 12.10 -11.41
N PRO A 162 3.60 12.99 -12.14
CA PRO A 162 3.35 14.43 -12.05
C PRO A 162 2.02 14.87 -12.69
N THR A 163 1.59 14.19 -13.75
CA THR A 163 0.43 14.62 -14.57
C THR A 163 -0.67 13.57 -14.76
N LEU A 164 -0.34 12.27 -14.74
CA LEU A 164 -1.26 11.16 -14.94
C LEU A 164 -1.67 10.52 -13.62
N GLN A 165 -2.79 9.82 -13.63
CA GLN A 165 -3.20 9.00 -12.49
C GLN A 165 -2.46 7.67 -12.52
N ARG A 166 -1.87 7.24 -11.40
CA ARG A 166 -1.23 5.91 -11.35
C ARG A 166 -2.26 4.83 -11.12
N VAL A 167 -2.14 3.72 -11.82
CA VAL A 167 -2.95 2.53 -11.55
C VAL A 167 -2.25 1.69 -10.48
N CYS A 168 -2.88 1.58 -9.32
CA CYS A 168 -2.24 1.09 -8.11
C CYS A 168 -2.85 -0.23 -7.64
N PRO A 169 -2.06 -1.31 -7.56
CA PRO A 169 -2.48 -2.56 -6.94
C PRO A 169 -2.39 -2.44 -5.42
N CYS A 170 -3.54 -2.43 -4.76
CA CYS A 170 -3.63 -2.56 -3.32
C CYS A 170 -4.09 -3.97 -2.94
N ARG A 171 -3.83 -4.37 -1.70
CA ARG A 171 -4.44 -5.53 -1.05
C ARG A 171 -4.84 -5.20 0.37
N ASP A 172 -5.72 -6.00 0.95
CA ASP A 172 -5.98 -5.93 2.37
C ASP A 172 -4.87 -6.58 3.19
N TYR A 173 -4.97 -6.43 4.50
CA TYR A 173 -4.07 -7.05 5.46
C TYR A 173 -4.83 -7.47 6.72
N MET A 174 -4.30 -8.45 7.44
CA MET A 174 -4.79 -8.83 8.75
C MET A 174 -4.40 -7.76 9.77
N LYS A 175 -5.36 -7.28 10.57
CA LYS A 175 -5.09 -6.24 11.58
C LYS A 175 -4.02 -6.74 12.56
N GLY A 176 -2.93 -5.99 12.70
CA GLY A 176 -1.77 -6.38 13.52
C GLY A 176 -0.84 -7.39 12.86
N GLN A 177 -1.03 -7.72 11.57
CA GLN A 177 -0.13 -8.53 10.74
C GLN A 177 -0.15 -8.00 9.30
N VAL A 178 0.47 -6.84 9.09
CA VAL A 178 0.37 -6.07 7.82
C VAL A 178 0.96 -6.85 6.63
N ALA A 179 1.94 -7.70 6.92
CA ALA A 179 2.61 -8.54 5.94
C ALA A 179 1.66 -9.48 5.17
N LEU A 180 0.53 -9.89 5.77
CA LEU A 180 -0.33 -10.94 5.23
C LEU A 180 -1.74 -10.40 4.94
N CYS A 181 -2.28 -10.71 3.76
CA CYS A 181 -3.70 -10.52 3.45
C CYS A 181 -4.58 -11.50 4.24
N LYS A 182 -5.91 -11.29 4.23
CA LYS A 182 -6.83 -12.18 4.96
C LYS A 182 -6.83 -13.62 4.43
N ASP A 183 -6.57 -13.77 3.13
CA ASP A 183 -6.53 -15.06 2.43
C ASP A 183 -5.09 -15.50 2.12
N CYS A 184 -4.10 -15.05 2.92
CA CYS A 184 -2.66 -15.32 2.68
C CYS A 184 -2.09 -16.45 3.55
N LEU A 185 -2.93 -17.14 4.31
CA LEU A 185 -2.59 -18.28 5.17
C LEU A 185 -3.22 -19.57 4.64
#